data_AF-A0A496ZV28-F1
#
_entry.id   AF-A0A496ZV28-F1
#
_cell.length_a   1.000
_cell.length_b   1.000
_cell.length_c   1.000
_cell.angle_alpha   90.00
_cell.angle_beta   90.00
_cell.angle_gamma   90.00
#
_symmetry.space_group_name_H-M   'P 1'
#
loop_
_entity.id
_entity.type
_entity.pdbx_description
1 polymer ?
#
loop_
_entity_poly.entity_id
_entity_poly.type
_entity_poly.pdbx_seq_one_letter_code
_entity_poly.pdbx_strand_id
1 'polypeptide(L)'
;HVNKPMYPALKRAQEAGIAVYMTVQTLWGYVQMYVYETGREMMGLGVIPAANMLPEVAYVKLGWALGQTDDLEKVKEIMLTPIAGEITEREPSNGYLIYQGGLPEVEEMIKKSWK
;
A
#
# COMPACT_ATOMS: atom_id res chain seq x y z
N HIS A 1 4.78 9.63 2.80
CA HIS A 1 5.76 10.52 2.15
C HIS A 1 7.13 10.32 2.80
N VAL A 2 8.21 10.52 2.05
CA VAL A 2 9.58 10.64 2.60
C VAL A 2 10.15 12.03 2.30
N ASN A 3 11.19 12.43 3.00
CA ASN A 3 11.84 13.73 2.81
C ASN A 3 12.71 13.75 1.53
N LYS A 4 12.95 14.95 0.97
CA LYS A 4 13.79 15.13 -0.24
C LYS A 4 15.19 14.50 -0.16
N PRO A 5 15.88 14.45 1.00
CA PRO A 5 17.13 13.71 1.14
C PRO A 5 17.08 12.22 0.74
N MET A 6 15.90 11.59 0.73
CA MET A 6 15.74 10.21 0.27
C MET A 6 15.64 10.07 -1.26
N TYR A 7 15.41 11.16 -2.00
CA TYR A 7 15.18 11.10 -3.45
C TYR A 7 16.38 10.53 -4.23
N PRO A 8 17.65 10.84 -3.90
CA PRO A 8 18.79 10.18 -4.54
C PRO A 8 18.78 8.66 -4.33
N ALA A 9 18.33 8.16 -3.18
CA ALA A 9 18.22 6.73 -2.93
C ALA A 9 17.08 6.10 -3.74
N LEU A 10 15.92 6.77 -3.83
CA LEU A 10 14.80 6.33 -4.66
C LEU A 10 15.19 6.26 -6.14
N LYS A 11 15.87 7.28 -6.66
CA LYS A 11 16.36 7.31 -8.03
C LYS A 11 17.32 6.15 -8.31
N ARG A 12 18.27 5.89 -7.43
CA ARG A 12 19.18 4.73 -7.57
C ARG A 12 18.43 3.39 -7.54
N ALA A 13 17.40 3.27 -6.72
CA ALA A 13 16.57 2.06 -6.67
C ALA A 13 15.81 1.85 -7.99
N GLN A 14 15.22 2.91 -8.54
CA GLN A 14 14.56 2.88 -9.85
C GLN A 14 15.53 2.49 -10.97
N GLU A 15 16.70 3.12 -11.03
CA GLU A 15 17.74 2.81 -12.03
C GLU A 15 18.26 1.37 -11.93
N ALA A 16 18.25 0.79 -10.73
CA ALA A 16 18.64 -0.59 -10.47
C ALA A 16 17.50 -1.62 -10.67
N GLY A 17 16.29 -1.19 -11.08
CA GLY A 17 15.15 -2.09 -11.23
C GLY A 17 14.64 -2.67 -9.91
N ILE A 18 14.77 -1.93 -8.81
CA ILE A 18 14.24 -2.34 -7.50
C ILE A 18 12.79 -1.87 -7.38
N ALA A 19 11.88 -2.79 -7.05
CA ALA A 19 10.48 -2.46 -6.80
C ALA A 19 10.33 -1.66 -5.51
N VAL A 20 9.70 -0.48 -5.58
CA VAL A 20 9.49 0.41 -4.42
C VAL A 20 8.01 0.73 -4.26
N TYR A 21 7.44 0.32 -3.12
CA TYR A 21 6.05 0.59 -2.76
C TYR A 21 5.96 1.52 -1.54
N MET A 22 4.93 2.35 -1.51
CA MET A 22 4.62 3.26 -0.40
C MET A 22 3.38 2.80 0.34
N THR A 23 3.46 2.73 1.66
CA THR A 23 2.36 2.54 2.61
C THR A 23 2.27 3.73 3.56
N VAL A 24 1.19 3.81 4.35
CA VAL A 24 1.02 4.87 5.36
C VAL A 24 1.53 4.44 6.74
N GLN A 25 2.35 5.29 7.38
CA GLN A 25 2.77 5.07 8.77
C GLN A 25 1.61 5.21 9.76
N THR A 26 0.56 5.95 9.40
CA THR A 26 -0.64 6.12 10.22
C THR A 26 -1.49 4.85 10.32
N LEU A 27 -1.11 3.80 9.56
CA LEU A 27 -1.74 2.47 9.48
C LEU A 27 -3.14 2.48 8.86
N TRP A 28 -3.93 3.50 9.16
CA TRP A 28 -5.26 3.72 8.61
C TRP A 28 -5.25 4.80 7.53
N GLY A 29 -6.02 4.54 6.46
CA GLY A 29 -6.21 5.42 5.31
C GLY A 29 -5.46 5.00 4.05
N TYR A 30 -5.66 5.77 2.98
CA TYR A 30 -5.09 5.51 1.67
C TYR A 30 -3.79 6.30 1.42
N VAL A 31 -2.85 5.65 0.75
CA VAL A 31 -1.66 6.27 0.17
C VAL A 31 -2.07 7.08 -1.07
N GLN A 32 -2.50 8.32 -0.86
CA GLN A 32 -2.95 9.19 -1.95
C GLN A 32 -1.85 10.15 -2.41
N MET A 33 -0.93 9.64 -3.25
CA MET A 33 0.27 10.40 -3.68
C MET A 33 0.00 11.45 -4.78
N TYR A 34 -1.22 11.55 -5.32
CA TYR A 34 -1.55 12.52 -6.37
C TYR A 34 -1.84 13.94 -5.85
N VAL A 35 -2.13 14.09 -4.54
CA VAL A 35 -2.57 15.37 -3.94
C VAL A 35 -1.41 16.37 -3.86
N TYR A 36 -0.31 15.99 -3.22
CA TYR A 36 0.82 16.87 -2.97
C TYR A 36 1.93 16.70 -4.01
N GLU A 37 2.67 17.79 -4.27
CA GLU A 37 3.82 17.79 -5.18
C GLU A 37 4.85 16.71 -4.81
N THR A 38 5.19 16.58 -3.53
CA THR A 38 6.15 15.57 -3.06
C THR A 38 5.71 14.15 -3.38
N GLY A 39 4.40 13.87 -3.36
CA GLY A 39 3.81 12.61 -3.79
C GLY A 39 4.07 12.33 -5.26
N ARG A 40 3.79 13.32 -6.12
CA ARG A 40 4.01 13.22 -7.57
C ARG A 40 5.49 13.11 -7.94
N GLU A 41 6.36 13.84 -7.26
CA GLU A 41 7.82 13.72 -7.42
C GLU A 41 8.29 12.28 -7.13
N MET A 42 7.87 11.69 -6.00
CA MET A 42 8.24 10.32 -5.64
C MET A 42 7.70 9.28 -6.64
N MET A 43 6.49 9.46 -7.17
CA MET A 43 5.97 8.58 -8.23
C MET A 43 6.81 8.69 -9.51
N GLY A 44 7.28 9.89 -9.86
CA GLY A 44 8.24 10.08 -10.96
C GLY A 44 9.58 9.37 -10.74
N LEU A 45 9.95 9.12 -9.47
CA LEU A 45 11.12 8.33 -9.07
C LEU A 45 10.82 6.83 -8.90
N GLY A 46 9.71 6.34 -9.47
CA GLY A 46 9.37 4.91 -9.49
C GLY A 46 8.69 4.36 -8.23
N VAL A 47 8.27 5.22 -7.29
CA VAL A 47 7.52 4.77 -6.10
C VAL A 47 6.06 4.51 -6.44
N ILE A 48 5.54 3.34 -6.06
CA ILE A 48 4.17 2.91 -6.35
C ILE A 48 3.30 3.03 -5.07
N PRO A 49 2.16 3.75 -5.10
CA PRO A 49 1.25 3.81 -3.95
C PRO A 49 0.50 2.48 -3.76
N ALA A 50 0.60 1.88 -2.57
CA ALA A 50 -0.03 0.58 -2.27
C ALA A 50 -1.45 0.71 -1.67
N ALA A 51 -2.25 1.67 -2.17
CA ALA A 51 -3.62 1.94 -1.72
C ALA A 51 -3.71 2.06 -0.19
N ASN A 52 -4.58 1.29 0.47
CA ASN A 52 -4.70 1.22 1.94
C ASN A 52 -4.10 -0.06 2.54
N MET A 53 -3.18 -0.71 1.82
CA MET A 53 -2.52 -1.91 2.32
C MET A 53 -1.65 -1.57 3.55
N LEU A 54 -1.74 -2.41 4.58
CA LEU A 54 -0.90 -2.27 5.77
C LEU A 54 0.58 -2.45 5.43
N PRO A 55 1.50 -1.74 6.10
CA PRO A 55 2.95 -1.88 5.86
C PRO A 55 3.45 -3.32 5.97
N GLU A 56 3.00 -4.07 6.97
CA GLU A 56 3.38 -5.46 7.22
C GLU A 56 2.86 -6.38 6.12
N VAL A 57 1.62 -6.15 5.67
CA VAL A 57 1.00 -6.93 4.59
C VAL A 57 1.68 -6.63 3.26
N ALA A 58 2.00 -5.37 2.98
CA ALA A 58 2.75 -4.98 1.78
C ALA A 58 4.14 -5.61 1.73
N TYR A 59 4.83 -5.68 2.87
CA TYR A 59 6.13 -6.34 2.97
C TYR A 59 6.04 -7.84 2.62
N VAL A 60 5.10 -8.57 3.22
CA VAL A 60 4.90 -10.00 2.96
C VAL A 60 4.44 -10.24 1.52
N LYS A 61 3.47 -9.45 1.04
CA LYS A 61 2.92 -9.57 -0.31
C LYS A 61 3.97 -9.29 -1.37
N LEU A 62 4.86 -8.32 -1.16
CA LEU A 62 5.95 -8.03 -2.09
C LEU A 62 6.93 -9.20 -2.18
N GLY A 63 7.33 -9.79 -1.05
CA GLY A 63 8.17 -10.98 -1.03
C GLY A 63 7.52 -12.16 -1.76
N TRP A 64 6.22 -12.36 -1.57
CA TRP A 64 5.46 -13.38 -2.30
C TRP A 64 5.36 -13.10 -3.81
N ALA A 65 5.05 -11.85 -4.20
CA ALA A 65 4.89 -11.43 -5.58
C ALA A 65 6.19 -11.56 -6.39
N LEU A 66 7.33 -11.19 -5.80
CA LEU A 66 8.66 -11.40 -6.37
C LEU A 66 9.01 -12.89 -6.49
N GLY A 67 8.44 -13.75 -5.62
CA GLY A 67 8.54 -15.20 -5.78
C GLY A 67 7.72 -15.77 -6.93
N GLN A 68 6.81 -15.00 -7.54
CA GLN A 68 5.99 -15.44 -8.68
C GLN A 68 6.58 -15.04 -10.04
N THR A 69 7.33 -13.93 -10.09
CA THR A 69 7.83 -13.36 -11.34
C THR A 69 8.95 -12.35 -11.09
N ASP A 70 9.88 -12.26 -12.03
CA ASP A 70 10.93 -11.23 -12.06
C ASP A 70 10.51 -9.98 -12.89
N ASP A 71 9.38 -10.04 -13.60
CA ASP A 71 8.84 -8.89 -14.35
C ASP A 71 8.17 -7.91 -13.38
N LEU A 72 8.77 -6.74 -13.20
CA LEU A 72 8.31 -5.70 -12.28
C LEU A 72 6.92 -5.17 -12.59
N GLU A 73 6.50 -5.12 -13.87
CA GLU A 73 5.12 -4.71 -14.19
C GLU A 73 4.12 -5.79 -13.77
N LYS A 74 4.51 -7.07 -13.85
CA LYS A 74 3.67 -8.16 -13.32
C LYS A 74 3.68 -8.19 -11.79
N VAL A 75 4.81 -7.90 -11.13
CA VAL A 75 4.88 -7.72 -9.67
C VAL A 75 3.91 -6.61 -9.24
N LYS A 76 3.89 -5.49 -9.96
CA LYS A 76 2.98 -4.37 -9.73
C LYS A 76 1.51 -4.75 -9.91
N GLU A 77 1.19 -5.50 -10.95
CA GLU A 77 -0.16 -6.04 -11.14
C GLU A 77 -0.58 -6.91 -9.94
N ILE A 78 0.29 -7.82 -9.50
CA ILE A 78 0.04 -8.69 -8.34
C ILE A 78 -0.15 -7.86 -7.06
N MET A 79 0.75 -6.90 -6.81
CA MET A 79 0.71 -6.05 -5.63
C MET A 79 -0.58 -5.22 -5.55
N LEU A 80 -1.04 -4.67 -6.67
CA LEU A 80 -2.21 -3.80 -6.73
C LEU A 80 -3.53 -4.53 -6.94
N THR A 81 -3.51 -5.82 -7.26
CA THR A 81 -4.72 -6.66 -7.32
C THR A 81 -5.08 -7.16 -5.92
N PRO A 82 -6.29 -6.90 -5.39
CA PRO A 82 -6.74 -7.47 -4.12
C PRO A 82 -6.86 -9.00 -4.21
N ILE A 83 -6.29 -9.75 -3.26
CA ILE A 83 -6.30 -11.22 -3.25
C ILE A 83 -7.03 -11.79 -2.03
N ALA A 84 -6.83 -11.19 -0.85
CA ALA A 84 -7.30 -11.65 0.44
C ALA A 84 -7.93 -10.53 1.30
N GLY A 85 -8.36 -9.43 0.67
CA GLY A 85 -8.96 -8.27 1.35
C GLY A 85 -7.95 -7.23 1.85
N GLU A 86 -6.70 -7.31 1.43
CA GLU A 86 -5.62 -6.41 1.84
C GLU A 86 -5.67 -5.02 1.20
N ILE A 87 -6.45 -4.86 0.13
CA ILE A 87 -6.78 -3.57 -0.49
C ILE A 87 -8.30 -3.49 -0.59
N THR A 88 -8.88 -2.36 -0.19
CA THR A 88 -10.30 -2.06 -0.41
C THR A 88 -10.48 -1.12 -1.60
N GLU A 89 -11.69 -1.07 -2.18
CA GLU A 89 -12.00 -0.15 -3.28
C GLU A 89 -12.09 1.31 -2.78
N ARG A 90 -12.66 1.52 -1.59
CA ARG A 90 -12.75 2.80 -0.90
C ARG A 90 -12.65 2.59 0.60
N GLU A 91 -12.28 3.63 1.33
CA GLU A 91 -12.26 3.58 2.79
C GLU A 91 -13.70 3.47 3.33
N PRO A 92 -14.04 2.39 4.04
CA PRO A 92 -15.35 2.24 4.65
C PRO A 92 -15.40 3.01 5.97
N SER A 93 -16.61 3.43 6.39
CA SER A 93 -16.79 4.18 7.65
C SER A 93 -16.34 3.41 8.90
N ASN A 94 -16.32 2.08 8.83
CA ASN A 94 -15.88 1.19 9.90
C ASN A 94 -14.41 0.77 9.79
N GLY A 95 -13.61 1.36 8.89
CA GLY A 95 -12.18 1.04 8.75
C GLY A 95 -11.26 1.62 9.83
N TYR A 96 -11.76 2.61 10.59
CA TYR A 96 -11.02 3.28 11.66
C TYR A 96 -10.54 2.30 12.75
N LEU A 97 -9.40 2.58 13.40
CA LEU A 97 -8.69 1.66 14.31
C LEU A 97 -8.16 0.38 13.66
N ILE A 98 -7.79 0.44 12.37
CA ILE A 98 -7.17 -0.69 11.64
C ILE A 98 -8.13 -1.89 11.53
N TYR A 99 -9.43 -1.61 11.47
CA TYR A 99 -10.44 -2.63 11.26
C TYR A 99 -10.52 -3.11 9.81
N GLN A 100 -9.81 -2.45 8.89
CA GLN A 100 -9.75 -2.80 7.45
C GLN A 100 -11.15 -3.19 6.93
N GLY A 101 -12.10 -2.26 7.06
CA GLY A 101 -13.52 -2.58 7.00
C GLY A 101 -13.94 -3.37 5.74
N GLY A 102 -15.01 -4.15 5.89
CA GLY A 102 -15.46 -5.13 4.91
C GLY A 102 -15.02 -6.57 5.23
N LEU A 103 -14.26 -6.78 6.30
CA LEU A 103 -13.97 -8.11 6.85
C LEU A 103 -15.17 -8.63 7.67
N PRO A 104 -15.76 -9.80 7.30
CA PRO A 104 -16.95 -10.34 7.96
C PRO A 104 -16.79 -10.50 9.48
N GLU A 105 -15.62 -10.94 9.93
CA GLU A 105 -15.30 -11.20 11.34
C GLU A 105 -15.28 -9.90 12.15
N VAL A 106 -14.73 -8.84 11.56
CA VAL A 106 -14.67 -7.51 12.18
C VAL A 106 -16.07 -6.89 12.22
N GLU A 107 -16.86 -7.04 11.16
CA GLU A 107 -18.26 -6.60 11.16
C GLU A 107 -19.09 -7.30 12.23
N GLU A 108 -18.92 -8.61 12.40
CA GLU A 108 -19.60 -9.39 13.43
C GLU A 108 -19.18 -8.92 14.84
N MET A 109 -17.89 -8.69 15.06
CA MET A 109 -17.37 -8.16 16.32
C MET A 109 -17.95 -6.78 16.65
N ILE A 110 -17.99 -5.88 15.66
CA ILE A 110 -18.55 -4.54 15.79
C ILE A 110 -20.04 -4.61 16.12
N LYS A 111 -20.84 -5.42 15.38
CA LYS A 111 -22.28 -5.60 15.65
C LYS A 111 -22.56 -6.13 17.05
N LYS A 112 -21.74 -7.04 17.57
CA LYS A 112 -21.90 -7.58 18.94
C LYS A 112 -21.54 -6.56 20.03
N SER A 113 -20.63 -5.64 19.73
CA SER A 113 -20.05 -4.73 20.72
C SER A 113 -20.69 -3.33 20.72
N TRP A 114 -21.32 -2.93 19.62
CA TRP A 114 -22.05 -1.67 19.51
C TRP A 114 -23.43 -1.80 20.17
N LYS A 115 -23.62 -1.08 21.29
CA LYS A 115 -24.93 -0.91 21.96
C LYS A 115 -25.67 0.30 21.42
#